data_AF-A0A9E8NAL0-F1
#
_entry.id   AF-A0A9E8NAL0-F1
#
_cell.length_a   1.000
_cell.length_b   1.000
_cell.length_c   1.000
_cell.angle_alpha   90.00
_cell.angle_beta   90.00
_cell.angle_gamma   90.00
#
_symmetry.space_group_name_H-M   'P 1'
#
loop_
_entity.id
_entity.type
_entity.pdbx_description
1 polymer ?
#
loop_
_entity_poly.entity_id
_entity_poly.type
_entity_poly.pdbx_seq_one_letter_code
_entity_poly.pdbx_strand_id
1 'polypeptide(L)'
;MLFENEKSLINFLDNRINQQGKGEVTIICAGHFIILPDSENKHLIPGIFETGIETGMESAQNTIGIFPIYTWKIGCGILERTKKLGQSSKLSLLVNDWQLVPRDQERRAAEPNRFRSEFYDNFKALPDIYQKVFDQHNLNLDNDLYHSENDEFYLREVGLRDRFVRYINRLFKKQSKIAIASCSLNLDDCGNVLFKKEDESSYPLLRNGRTDCIGGIAQMIMDISDKLRKDRGHSSVNFINLLPRSCIKPVNVGSEFAIETLKKNKNQRVSVINIFFNGIGPLREADFYEIYGREVVGYEFNTK
;
A
#
# COMPACT_ATOMS: atom_id res chain seq x y z
N MET A 1 -7.95 14.80 8.55
CA MET A 1 -7.34 14.87 9.89
C MET A 1 -5.92 15.39 9.73
N LEU A 2 -5.45 16.30 10.58
CA LEU A 2 -4.08 16.81 10.56
C LEU A 2 -3.41 16.45 11.88
N PHE A 3 -2.18 15.95 11.85
CA PHE A 3 -1.43 15.56 13.04
C PHE A 3 -0.19 16.43 13.21
N GLU A 4 -0.19 17.26 14.24
CA GLU A 4 0.85 18.28 14.48
C GLU A 4 2.18 17.69 14.96
N ASN A 5 2.17 16.48 15.53
CA ASN A 5 3.34 15.81 16.09
C ASN A 5 3.13 14.28 16.11
N GLU A 6 4.23 13.52 16.19
CA GLU A 6 4.18 12.05 16.17
C GLU A 6 3.32 11.49 17.30
N LYS A 7 3.38 12.11 18.48
CA LYS A 7 2.58 11.70 19.63
C LYS A 7 1.07 11.79 19.35
N SER A 8 0.59 12.82 18.66
CA SER A 8 -0.83 12.95 18.33
C SER A 8 -1.28 11.93 17.28
N LEU A 9 -0.42 11.63 16.30
CA LEU A 9 -0.63 10.53 15.36
C LEU A 9 -0.73 9.18 16.07
N ILE A 10 0.26 8.86 16.92
CA ILE A 10 0.30 7.60 17.66
C ILE A 10 -0.91 7.47 18.59
N ASN A 11 -1.27 8.52 19.34
CA ASN A 11 -2.46 8.51 20.19
C ASN A 11 -3.75 8.29 19.39
N PHE A 12 -3.87 8.89 18.20
CA PHE A 12 -5.01 8.65 17.32
C PHE A 12 -5.09 7.19 16.90
N LEU A 13 -3.97 6.60 16.48
CA LEU A 13 -3.90 5.20 16.07
C LEU A 13 -4.22 4.27 17.23
N ASP A 14 -3.65 4.52 18.42
CA ASP A 14 -3.94 3.76 19.64
C ASP A 14 -5.43 3.80 19.99
N ASN A 15 -6.07 4.96 19.90
CA ASN A 15 -7.51 5.07 20.14
C ASN A 15 -8.33 4.25 19.14
N ARG A 16 -7.91 4.18 17.87
CA ARG A 16 -8.60 3.37 16.85
C ARG A 16 -8.40 1.89 17.06
N ILE A 17 -7.18 1.48 17.41
CA ILE A 17 -6.83 0.11 17.75
C ILE A 17 -7.63 -0.36 18.98
N ASN A 18 -7.71 0.46 20.03
CA ASN A 18 -8.44 0.13 21.25
C ASN A 18 -9.97 0.01 21.04
N GLN A 19 -10.51 0.57 19.97
CA GLN A 19 -11.92 0.45 19.61
C GLN A 19 -12.25 -0.82 18.80
N GLN A 20 -11.24 -1.61 18.42
CA GLN A 20 -11.41 -2.81 17.59
C GLN A 20 -12.21 -3.88 18.35
N GLY A 21 -13.33 -4.30 17.75
CA GLY A 21 -14.22 -5.32 18.29
C GLY A 21 -13.70 -6.75 18.12
N LYS A 22 -14.35 -7.71 18.77
CA LYS A 22 -14.12 -9.14 18.53
C LYS A 22 -14.47 -9.51 17.09
N GLY A 23 -13.58 -10.25 16.42
CA GLY A 23 -13.77 -10.73 15.05
C GLY A 23 -13.29 -9.78 13.96
N GLU A 24 -12.83 -8.58 14.33
CA GLU A 24 -12.22 -7.63 13.41
C GLU A 24 -10.73 -7.95 13.20
N VAL A 25 -10.19 -7.66 12.03
CA VAL A 25 -8.77 -7.79 11.70
C VAL A 25 -8.22 -6.48 11.16
N THR A 26 -7.03 -6.09 11.61
CA THR A 26 -6.35 -4.88 11.16
C THR A 26 -5.15 -5.21 10.27
N ILE A 27 -5.14 -4.65 9.06
CA ILE A 27 -4.05 -4.77 8.09
C ILE A 27 -3.29 -3.45 8.05
N ILE A 28 -2.02 -3.51 8.43
CA ILE A 28 -1.15 -2.34 8.53
C ILE A 28 -0.23 -2.36 7.31
N CYS A 29 -0.47 -1.46 6.35
CA CYS A 29 0.38 -1.34 5.17
C CYS A 29 1.49 -0.33 5.47
N ALA A 30 2.71 -0.84 5.61
CA ALA A 30 3.87 -0.06 6.05
C ALA A 30 5.15 -0.54 5.34
N GLY A 31 6.18 0.29 5.33
CA GLY A 31 7.45 -0.05 4.70
C GLY A 31 7.40 -0.15 3.18
N HIS A 32 6.43 0.52 2.55
CA HIS A 32 6.34 0.57 1.09
C HIS A 32 7.64 1.14 0.50
N PHE A 33 8.34 0.32 -0.28
CA PHE A 33 9.59 0.71 -0.94
C PHE A 33 9.52 0.48 -2.45
N ILE A 34 10.40 1.19 -3.15
CA ILE A 34 10.63 1.06 -4.58
C ILE A 34 11.87 0.19 -4.82
N ILE A 35 11.89 -0.61 -5.89
CA ILE A 35 13.12 -1.29 -6.31
C ILE A 35 13.96 -0.38 -7.23
N LEU A 36 15.27 -0.36 -7.00
CA LEU A 36 16.22 0.51 -7.66
C LEU A 36 17.22 -0.28 -8.49
N PRO A 37 17.65 0.23 -9.65
CA PRO A 37 18.82 -0.33 -10.32
C PRO A 37 20.08 -0.06 -9.52
N ASP A 38 20.82 -1.11 -9.22
CA ASP A 38 22.20 -1.03 -8.76
C ASP A 38 23.09 -0.81 -9.99
N SER A 39 23.65 0.41 -10.10
CA SER A 39 24.52 0.79 -11.21
C SER A 39 25.83 0.02 -11.25
N GLU A 40 26.31 -0.48 -10.10
CA GLU A 40 27.58 -1.20 -10.00
C GLU A 40 27.38 -2.68 -10.37
N ASN A 41 26.32 -3.29 -9.84
CA ASN A 41 26.13 -4.74 -9.91
C ASN A 41 25.04 -5.21 -10.88
N LYS A 42 24.45 -4.29 -11.67
CA LYS A 42 23.47 -4.56 -12.74
C LYS A 42 22.21 -5.36 -12.34
N HIS A 43 21.88 -5.42 -11.06
CA HIS A 43 20.67 -6.03 -10.55
C HIS A 43 19.75 -4.98 -9.91
N LEU A 44 18.55 -5.39 -9.47
CA LEU A 44 17.66 -4.51 -8.72
C LEU A 44 17.83 -4.75 -7.21
N ILE A 45 17.77 -3.68 -6.43
CA ILE A 45 17.85 -3.73 -4.97
C ILE A 45 16.68 -2.99 -4.31
N PRO A 46 16.31 -3.33 -3.06
CA PRO A 46 15.33 -2.56 -2.30
C PRO A 46 15.82 -1.14 -2.04
N GLY A 47 15.03 -0.14 -2.43
CA GLY A 47 15.28 1.27 -2.11
C GLY A 47 14.88 1.58 -0.66
N ILE A 48 15.63 1.03 0.30
CA ILE A 48 15.43 1.24 1.73
C ILE A 48 16.72 1.79 2.31
N PHE A 49 16.68 3.01 2.83
CA PHE A 49 17.87 3.69 3.34
C PHE A 49 17.70 4.03 4.81
N GLU A 50 18.75 3.75 5.59
CA GLU A 50 18.91 4.25 6.96
C GLU A 50 19.80 5.49 6.96
N THR A 51 19.58 6.34 7.95
CA THR A 51 20.43 7.51 8.17
C THR A 51 21.85 7.09 8.55
N GLY A 52 22.86 7.72 7.94
CA GLY A 52 24.25 7.59 8.37
C GLY A 52 24.99 6.37 7.80
N ILE A 53 24.39 5.66 6.85
CA ILE A 53 25.05 4.62 6.07
C ILE A 53 25.38 5.20 4.69
N GLU A 54 26.67 5.29 4.35
CA GLU A 54 27.11 5.57 2.98
C GLU A 54 26.87 4.33 2.14
N THR A 55 25.97 4.44 1.15
CA THR A 55 25.56 3.31 0.30
C THR A 55 26.13 3.40 -1.11
N GLY A 56 26.91 4.44 -1.43
CA GLY A 56 27.26 4.78 -2.81
C GLY A 56 26.07 5.25 -3.66
N MET A 57 24.86 5.33 -3.07
CA MET A 57 23.61 5.68 -3.77
C MET A 57 23.02 7.02 -3.30
N GLU A 58 23.86 8.02 -3.06
CA GLU A 58 23.46 9.32 -2.48
C GLU A 58 22.30 9.98 -3.23
N SER A 59 22.26 9.90 -4.57
CA SER A 59 21.17 10.45 -5.37
C SER A 59 19.82 9.75 -5.13
N ALA A 60 19.83 8.42 -5.00
CA ALA A 60 18.63 7.66 -4.70
C ALA A 60 18.18 7.87 -3.25
N GLN A 61 19.12 7.94 -2.32
CA GLN A 61 18.86 8.26 -0.91
C GLN A 61 18.25 9.65 -0.74
N ASN A 62 18.71 10.66 -1.50
CA ASN A 62 18.11 11.99 -1.50
C ASN A 62 16.67 12.01 -2.04
N THR A 63 16.33 11.06 -2.92
CA THR A 63 15.01 10.99 -3.55
C THR A 63 14.00 10.19 -2.71
N ILE A 64 14.42 9.05 -2.17
CA ILE A 64 13.56 8.12 -1.42
C ILE A 64 13.52 8.44 0.06
N GLY A 65 14.65 8.91 0.61
CA GLY A 65 14.80 9.20 2.03
C GLY A 65 14.57 7.99 2.92
N ILE A 66 14.23 8.28 4.17
CA ILE A 66 14.00 7.27 5.21
C ILE A 66 12.54 6.80 5.30
N PHE A 67 11.66 7.28 4.41
CA PHE A 67 10.23 6.99 4.47
C PHE A 67 9.90 5.48 4.61
N PRO A 68 10.53 4.57 3.83
CA PRO A 68 10.23 3.14 3.95
C PRO A 68 10.58 2.60 5.34
N ILE A 69 11.80 2.81 5.84
CA ILE A 69 12.20 2.31 7.16
C ILE A 69 11.43 2.98 8.30
N TYR A 70 11.14 4.27 8.20
CA TYR A 70 10.39 5.02 9.21
C TYR A 70 8.96 4.48 9.36
N THR A 71 8.25 4.32 8.24
CA THR A 71 6.89 3.75 8.29
C THR A 71 6.89 2.29 8.71
N TRP A 72 7.92 1.50 8.34
CA TRP A 72 8.09 0.12 8.81
C TRP A 72 8.17 0.03 10.34
N LYS A 73 8.94 0.90 10.98
CA LYS A 73 9.03 1.00 12.46
C LYS A 73 7.70 1.34 13.11
N ILE A 74 6.99 2.34 12.58
CA ILE A 74 5.63 2.66 13.05
C ILE A 74 4.71 1.44 12.90
N GLY A 75 4.75 0.78 11.75
CA GLY A 75 3.93 -0.40 11.48
C GLY A 75 4.20 -1.55 12.44
N CYS A 76 5.47 -1.88 12.71
CA CYS A 76 5.85 -2.90 13.68
C CYS A 76 5.41 -2.53 15.10
N GLY A 77 5.57 -1.27 15.50
CA GLY A 77 5.10 -0.79 16.80
C GLY A 77 3.58 -0.88 16.96
N ILE A 78 2.80 -0.58 15.92
CA ILE A 78 1.34 -0.77 15.92
C ILE A 78 1.00 -2.25 16.10
N LEU A 79 1.64 -3.12 15.32
CA LEU A 79 1.38 -4.56 15.34
C LEU A 79 1.75 -5.21 16.69
N GLU A 80 2.86 -4.80 17.30
CA GLU A 80 3.24 -5.28 18.62
C GLU A 80 2.16 -4.93 19.67
N ARG A 81 1.59 -3.72 19.60
CA ARG A 81 0.55 -3.26 20.52
C ARG A 81 -0.76 -4.01 20.32
N THR A 82 -1.23 -4.16 19.08
CA THR A 82 -2.45 -4.93 18.78
C THR A 82 -2.30 -6.37 19.28
N LYS A 83 -1.13 -6.99 19.13
CA LYS A 83 -0.83 -8.32 19.68
C LYS A 83 -0.91 -8.36 21.20
N LYS A 84 -0.35 -7.37 21.91
CA LYS A 84 -0.47 -7.26 23.39
C LYS A 84 -1.91 -7.13 23.86
N LEU A 85 -2.78 -6.55 23.04
CA LEU A 85 -4.23 -6.44 23.28
C LEU A 85 -5.02 -7.70 22.86
N GLY A 86 -4.36 -8.72 22.33
CA GLY A 86 -5.02 -9.95 21.84
C GLY A 86 -5.85 -9.74 20.57
N GLN A 87 -5.56 -8.70 19.79
CA GLN A 87 -6.30 -8.35 18.58
C GLN A 87 -5.67 -8.97 17.32
N SER A 88 -6.52 -9.35 16.38
CA SER A 88 -6.07 -9.90 15.09
C SER A 88 -5.52 -8.77 14.23
N SER A 89 -4.27 -8.90 13.81
CA SER A 89 -3.62 -7.91 12.95
C SER A 89 -2.47 -8.53 12.17
N LYS A 90 -2.14 -7.91 11.02
CA LYS A 90 -1.04 -8.31 10.14
C LYS A 90 -0.39 -7.06 9.54
N LEU A 91 0.92 -7.12 9.33
CA LEU A 91 1.65 -6.18 8.47
C LEU A 91 1.55 -6.61 7.01
N SER A 92 1.38 -5.66 6.10
CA SER A 92 1.39 -5.89 4.66
C SER A 92 2.49 -5.06 4.01
N LEU A 93 3.38 -5.74 3.28
CA LEU A 93 4.52 -5.12 2.60
C LEU A 93 4.21 -4.91 1.11
N LEU A 94 4.15 -3.66 0.67
CA LEU A 94 3.96 -3.29 -0.73
C LEU A 94 5.30 -2.99 -1.39
N VAL A 95 5.54 -3.56 -2.57
CA VAL A 95 6.76 -3.33 -3.36
C VAL A 95 6.40 -2.64 -4.67
N ASN A 96 6.91 -1.42 -4.86
CA ASN A 96 6.79 -0.70 -6.11
C ASN A 96 7.84 -1.18 -7.10
N ASP A 97 7.40 -2.05 -7.99
CA ASP A 97 8.22 -2.69 -9.00
C ASP A 97 7.95 -2.17 -10.42
N TRP A 98 7.47 -0.93 -10.57
CA TRP A 98 7.11 -0.40 -11.89
C TRP A 98 7.76 0.92 -12.26
N GLN A 99 8.11 1.78 -11.30
CA GLN A 99 8.54 3.16 -11.60
C GLN A 99 9.98 3.24 -12.13
N LEU A 100 10.93 2.57 -11.46
CA LEU A 100 12.36 2.70 -11.75
C LEU A 100 13.00 1.41 -12.30
N VAL A 101 12.17 0.44 -12.70
CA VAL A 101 12.67 -0.79 -13.33
C VAL A 101 13.13 -0.51 -14.75
N PRO A 102 14.39 -0.86 -15.12
CA PRO A 102 14.89 -0.69 -16.47
C PRO A 102 14.03 -1.39 -17.52
N ARG A 103 13.94 -0.78 -18.70
CA ARG A 103 13.33 -1.44 -19.85
C ARG A 103 14.20 -2.62 -20.26
N ASP A 104 13.56 -3.77 -20.37
CA ASP A 104 14.17 -4.98 -20.90
C ASP A 104 14.02 -4.97 -22.43
N GLN A 105 15.08 -4.55 -23.13
CA GLN A 105 15.09 -4.37 -24.58
C GLN A 105 15.10 -5.70 -25.34
N GLU A 106 15.56 -6.78 -24.70
CA GLU A 106 15.67 -8.11 -25.29
C GLU A 106 14.41 -8.95 -25.02
N ARG A 107 13.49 -8.45 -24.20
CA ARG A 107 12.26 -9.11 -23.77
C ARG A 107 11.31 -9.38 -24.92
N ARG A 108 10.82 -10.61 -25.06
CA ARG A 108 9.67 -10.90 -25.93
C ARG A 108 8.37 -10.40 -25.29
N ALA A 109 7.36 -10.10 -26.11
CA ALA A 109 6.12 -9.48 -25.62
C ALA A 109 5.42 -10.27 -24.48
N ALA A 110 5.54 -11.60 -24.48
CA ALA A 110 4.91 -12.49 -23.50
C ALA A 110 5.77 -12.79 -22.25
N GLU A 111 7.03 -12.36 -22.22
CA GLU A 111 7.95 -12.68 -21.12
C GLU A 111 7.89 -11.64 -20.00
N PRO A 112 8.07 -12.03 -18.74
CA PRO A 112 8.24 -11.06 -17.66
C PRO A 112 9.53 -10.24 -17.88
N ASN A 113 9.58 -9.04 -17.31
CA ASN A 113 10.82 -8.25 -17.33
C ASN A 113 11.91 -9.00 -16.56
N ARG A 114 13.06 -9.26 -17.19
CA ARG A 114 14.13 -10.06 -16.59
C ARG A 114 14.62 -9.53 -15.24
N PHE A 115 14.76 -8.20 -15.13
CA PHE A 115 15.26 -7.55 -13.92
C PHE A 115 14.30 -7.75 -12.73
N ARG A 116 12.98 -7.70 -12.99
CA ARG A 116 12.00 -8.03 -11.94
C ARG A 116 12.04 -9.50 -11.57
N SER A 117 12.16 -10.37 -12.57
CA SER A 117 12.17 -11.82 -12.35
C SER A 117 13.35 -12.18 -11.46
N GLU A 118 14.54 -11.72 -11.81
CA GLU A 118 15.77 -11.90 -11.02
C GLU A 118 15.66 -11.32 -9.60
N PHE A 119 15.07 -10.13 -9.44
CA PHE A 119 14.82 -9.57 -8.11
C PHE A 119 13.98 -10.51 -7.25
N TYR A 120 12.82 -10.98 -7.74
CA TYR A 120 11.91 -11.82 -6.97
C TYR A 120 12.35 -13.28 -6.84
N ASP A 121 13.23 -13.75 -7.74
CA ASP A 121 13.91 -15.03 -7.58
C ASP A 121 14.84 -15.01 -6.36
N ASN A 122 15.41 -13.86 -6.03
CA ASN A 122 16.28 -13.67 -4.86
C ASN A 122 15.58 -13.08 -3.62
N PHE A 123 14.44 -12.41 -3.79
CA PHE A 123 13.70 -11.77 -2.70
C PHE A 123 12.86 -12.78 -1.90
N LYS A 124 13.54 -13.62 -1.11
CA LYS A 124 12.95 -14.71 -0.31
C LYS A 124 12.85 -14.41 1.19
N ALA A 125 13.42 -13.31 1.64
CA ALA A 125 13.37 -12.86 3.03
C ALA A 125 13.19 -11.34 3.08
N LEU A 126 12.82 -10.83 4.26
CA LEU A 126 12.83 -9.38 4.48
C LEU A 126 14.24 -8.83 4.26
N PRO A 127 14.38 -7.60 3.74
CA PRO A 127 15.64 -6.88 3.79
C PRO A 127 16.17 -6.81 5.23
N ASP A 128 17.48 -6.97 5.44
CA ASP A 128 18.10 -7.06 6.78
C ASP A 128 17.68 -5.92 7.71
N ILE A 129 17.59 -4.71 7.16
CA ILE A 129 17.14 -3.50 7.86
C ILE A 129 15.70 -3.62 8.39
N TYR A 130 14.80 -4.23 7.62
CA TYR A 130 13.43 -4.50 8.04
C TYR A 130 13.38 -5.66 9.03
N GLN A 131 14.17 -6.72 8.80
CA GLN A 131 14.26 -7.87 9.68
C GLN A 131 14.71 -7.46 11.08
N LYS A 132 15.74 -6.60 11.19
CA LYS A 132 16.23 -6.08 12.46
C LYS A 132 15.13 -5.39 13.29
N VAL A 133 14.33 -4.52 12.65
CA VAL A 133 13.19 -3.86 13.31
C VAL A 133 12.12 -4.87 13.69
N PHE A 134 11.83 -5.82 12.79
CA PHE A 134 10.82 -6.85 13.00
C PHE A 134 11.15 -7.73 14.22
N ASP A 135 12.42 -8.11 14.38
CA ASP A 135 12.94 -8.88 15.52
C ASP A 135 12.89 -8.08 16.83
N GLN A 136 13.20 -6.77 16.79
CA GLN A 136 13.11 -5.89 17.97
C GLN A 136 11.70 -5.83 18.58
N HIS A 137 10.67 -6.00 17.75
CA HIS A 137 9.27 -6.05 18.18
C HIS A 137 8.78 -7.48 18.47
N ASN A 138 9.67 -8.49 18.49
CA ASN A 138 9.34 -9.90 18.69
C ASN A 138 8.26 -10.41 17.72
N LEU A 139 8.36 -10.01 16.45
CA LEU A 139 7.44 -10.40 15.38
C LEU A 139 7.98 -11.60 14.61
N ASN A 140 7.09 -12.37 14.00
CA ASN A 140 7.38 -13.59 13.26
C ASN A 140 6.73 -13.56 11.86
N LEU A 141 7.51 -13.90 10.82
CA LEU A 141 7.10 -13.74 9.41
C LEU A 141 5.81 -14.48 9.08
N ASP A 142 5.64 -15.70 9.58
CA ASP A 142 4.49 -16.56 9.26
C ASP A 142 3.21 -16.02 9.91
N ASN A 143 3.32 -15.54 11.15
CA ASN A 143 2.18 -15.16 11.96
C ASN A 143 1.84 -13.68 11.90
N ASP A 144 2.78 -12.82 11.52
CA ASP A 144 2.62 -11.38 11.64
C ASP A 144 2.65 -10.64 10.30
N LEU A 145 3.22 -11.23 9.24
CA LEU A 145 3.03 -10.71 7.88
C LEU A 145 1.79 -11.30 7.22
N TYR A 146 1.18 -10.47 6.37
CA TYR A 146 0.18 -10.87 5.42
C TYR A 146 0.87 -11.58 4.26
N HIS A 147 0.40 -12.79 3.96
CA HIS A 147 0.84 -13.56 2.80
C HIS A 147 -0.23 -13.50 1.72
N SER A 148 0.20 -13.30 0.46
CA SER A 148 -0.68 -13.24 -0.70
C SER A 148 -1.33 -14.60 -1.01
N GLU A 149 -2.10 -14.71 -2.10
CA GLU A 149 -2.65 -16.01 -2.53
C GLU A 149 -1.55 -17.00 -2.98
N ASN A 150 -0.38 -16.49 -3.38
CA ASN A 150 0.77 -17.28 -3.81
C ASN A 150 1.77 -17.52 -2.67
N ASP A 151 1.35 -17.29 -1.42
CA ASP A 151 2.21 -17.43 -0.23
C ASP A 151 3.44 -16.51 -0.23
N GLU A 152 3.36 -15.36 -0.92
CA GLU A 152 4.39 -14.32 -0.88
C GLU A 152 4.12 -13.37 0.30
N PHE A 153 5.13 -13.11 1.13
CA PHE A 153 5.06 -12.16 2.25
C PHE A 153 5.00 -10.67 1.83
N TYR A 154 4.94 -10.42 0.52
CA TYR A 154 4.92 -9.10 -0.10
C TYR A 154 3.87 -9.03 -1.20
N LEU A 155 3.52 -7.80 -1.58
CA LEU A 155 2.60 -7.49 -2.66
C LEU A 155 3.30 -6.70 -3.75
N ARG A 156 3.25 -7.22 -4.98
CA ARG A 156 3.84 -6.60 -6.16
C ARG A 156 2.87 -5.58 -6.77
N GLU A 157 3.24 -4.30 -6.84
CA GLU A 157 2.36 -3.27 -7.40
C GLU A 157 1.97 -3.52 -8.86
N VAL A 158 2.88 -4.01 -9.71
CA VAL A 158 2.55 -4.38 -11.10
C VAL A 158 1.40 -5.40 -11.14
N GLY A 159 1.48 -6.44 -10.30
CA GLY A 159 0.46 -7.49 -10.25
C GLY A 159 -0.91 -6.96 -9.82
N LEU A 160 -0.93 -6.07 -8.83
CA LEU A 160 -2.15 -5.40 -8.35
C LEU A 160 -2.75 -4.51 -9.44
N ARG A 161 -1.94 -3.67 -10.09
CA ARG A 161 -2.37 -2.76 -11.17
C ARG A 161 -2.95 -3.52 -12.36
N ASP A 162 -2.31 -4.61 -12.77
CA ASP A 162 -2.79 -5.45 -13.87
C ASP A 162 -4.12 -6.13 -13.54
N ARG A 163 -4.28 -6.63 -12.31
CA ARG A 163 -5.55 -7.18 -11.82
C ARG A 163 -6.65 -6.12 -11.79
N PHE A 164 -6.32 -4.89 -11.37
CA PHE A 164 -7.25 -3.77 -11.37
C PHE A 164 -7.74 -3.42 -12.78
N VAL A 165 -6.84 -3.29 -13.75
CA VAL A 165 -7.19 -3.05 -15.16
C VAL A 165 -8.12 -4.15 -15.67
N ARG A 166 -7.80 -5.43 -15.39
CA ARG A 166 -8.68 -6.56 -15.75
C ARG A 166 -10.03 -6.50 -15.05
N TYR A 167 -10.08 -6.05 -13.79
CA TYR A 167 -11.33 -5.87 -13.05
C TYR A 167 -12.22 -4.81 -13.70
N ILE A 168 -11.68 -3.61 -13.93
CA ILE A 168 -12.41 -2.51 -14.59
C ILE A 168 -12.88 -2.90 -15.99
N ASN A 169 -12.00 -3.48 -16.81
CA ASN A 169 -12.37 -3.93 -18.16
C ASN A 169 -13.50 -4.97 -18.15
N ARG A 170 -13.56 -5.84 -17.14
CA ARG A 170 -14.67 -6.80 -16.98
C ARG A 170 -15.98 -6.11 -16.63
N LEU A 171 -15.96 -5.05 -15.83
CA LEU A 171 -17.17 -4.26 -15.51
C LEU A 171 -17.80 -3.67 -16.78
N PHE A 172 -16.98 -3.07 -17.64
CA PHE A 172 -17.43 -2.47 -18.90
C PHE A 172 -17.83 -3.52 -19.94
N LYS A 173 -17.07 -4.61 -20.12
CA LYS A 173 -17.41 -5.68 -21.07
C LYS A 173 -18.73 -6.37 -20.75
N LYS A 174 -19.02 -6.58 -19.46
CA LYS A 174 -20.28 -7.21 -19.03
C LYS A 174 -21.49 -6.28 -19.16
N GLN A 175 -21.31 -5.02 -19.58
CA GLN A 175 -22.33 -3.97 -19.59
C GLN A 175 -23.17 -3.96 -18.31
N SER A 176 -22.54 -4.20 -17.16
CA SER A 176 -23.26 -4.22 -15.89
C SER A 176 -23.58 -2.78 -15.52
N LYS A 177 -24.63 -2.21 -16.14
CA LYS A 177 -25.09 -0.83 -15.91
C LYS A 177 -25.29 -0.58 -14.42
N ILE A 178 -25.76 -1.59 -13.69
CA ILE A 178 -25.89 -1.56 -12.23
C ILE A 178 -24.51 -1.44 -11.55
N ALA A 179 -23.52 -2.26 -11.92
CA ALA A 179 -22.19 -2.18 -11.31
C ALA A 179 -21.44 -0.88 -11.67
N ILE A 180 -21.60 -0.39 -12.90
CA ILE A 180 -21.01 0.87 -13.39
C ILE A 180 -21.65 2.05 -12.67
N ALA A 181 -22.99 2.09 -12.58
CA ALA A 181 -23.72 3.15 -11.88
C ALA A 181 -23.45 3.13 -10.36
N SER A 182 -23.41 1.94 -9.74
CA SER A 182 -23.13 1.80 -8.31
C SER A 182 -21.71 2.19 -7.88
N CYS A 183 -20.77 2.23 -8.82
CA CYS A 183 -19.40 2.68 -8.56
C CYS A 183 -19.14 4.06 -9.21
N SER A 184 -20.20 4.78 -9.62
CA SER A 184 -20.13 6.10 -10.26
C SER A 184 -19.09 6.22 -11.39
N LEU A 185 -18.99 5.17 -12.21
CA LEU A 185 -18.01 5.09 -13.29
C LEU A 185 -18.54 5.69 -14.60
N ASN A 186 -17.70 6.45 -15.29
CA ASN A 186 -17.97 6.99 -16.62
C ASN A 186 -16.78 6.78 -17.57
N LEU A 187 -17.02 6.94 -18.87
CA LEU A 187 -15.99 7.05 -19.89
C LEU A 187 -15.90 8.51 -20.35
N ASP A 188 -14.70 9.02 -20.56
CA ASP A 188 -14.50 10.25 -21.33
C ASP A 188 -14.42 9.96 -22.84
N ASP A 189 -14.36 11.02 -23.64
CA ASP A 189 -14.28 10.94 -25.12
C ASP A 189 -13.02 10.19 -25.61
N CYS A 190 -12.01 10.05 -24.76
CA CYS A 190 -10.77 9.32 -25.03
C CYS A 190 -10.83 7.86 -24.56
N GLY A 191 -11.96 7.40 -24.00
CA GLY A 191 -12.12 6.06 -23.46
C GLY A 191 -11.41 5.83 -22.12
N ASN A 192 -11.02 6.89 -21.40
CA ASN A 192 -10.50 6.78 -20.04
C ASN A 192 -11.65 6.47 -19.08
N VAL A 193 -11.37 5.65 -18.07
CA VAL A 193 -12.36 5.32 -17.04
C VAL A 193 -12.24 6.32 -15.91
N LEU A 194 -13.29 7.09 -15.71
CA LEU A 194 -13.41 8.11 -14.69
C LEU A 194 -14.25 7.61 -13.52
N PHE A 195 -13.81 7.90 -12.30
CA PHE A 195 -14.60 7.79 -11.08
C PHE A 195 -15.17 9.17 -10.74
N LYS A 196 -16.50 9.29 -10.76
CA LYS A 196 -17.20 10.53 -10.44
C LYS A 196 -17.68 10.49 -9.00
N LYS A 197 -17.37 11.52 -8.24
CA LYS A 197 -18.00 11.77 -6.94
C LYS A 197 -19.17 12.73 -7.14
N GLU A 198 -20.18 12.65 -6.26
CA GLU A 198 -21.38 13.47 -6.36
C GLU A 198 -21.07 14.99 -6.40
N ASP A 199 -19.96 15.44 -5.79
CA ASP A 199 -19.60 16.88 -5.68
C ASP A 199 -18.16 17.27 -6.09
N GLU A 200 -17.39 16.39 -6.75
CA GLU A 200 -16.00 16.69 -7.16
C GLU A 200 -15.74 16.44 -8.65
N SER A 201 -14.67 17.06 -9.17
CA SER A 201 -14.15 16.75 -10.51
C SER A 201 -13.81 15.27 -10.61
N SER A 202 -14.33 14.59 -11.63
CA SER A 202 -14.05 13.18 -11.87
C SER A 202 -12.55 12.89 -11.91
N TYR A 203 -12.13 11.76 -11.34
CA TYR A 203 -10.73 11.35 -11.34
C TYR A 203 -10.52 10.10 -12.19
N PRO A 204 -9.50 10.05 -13.05
CA PRO A 204 -9.28 8.89 -13.90
C PRO A 204 -8.72 7.72 -13.11
N LEU A 205 -9.46 6.61 -13.10
CA LEU A 205 -8.99 5.31 -12.61
C LEU A 205 -8.09 4.63 -13.64
N LEU A 206 -8.48 4.71 -14.92
CA LEU A 206 -7.69 4.23 -16.06
C LEU A 206 -7.44 5.37 -17.04
N ARG A 207 -6.17 5.55 -17.45
CA ARG A 207 -5.75 6.41 -18.56
C ARG A 207 -5.17 5.55 -19.66
N ASN A 208 -5.73 5.61 -20.87
CA ASN A 208 -5.28 4.79 -22.01
C ASN A 208 -5.13 3.30 -21.65
N GLY A 209 -6.08 2.75 -20.88
CA GLY A 209 -6.08 1.35 -20.43
C GLY A 209 -5.06 1.00 -19.34
N ARG A 210 -4.38 1.98 -18.74
CA ARG A 210 -3.41 1.79 -17.65
C ARG A 210 -3.87 2.51 -16.38
N THR A 211 -3.42 2.05 -15.22
CA THR A 211 -3.72 2.68 -13.91
C THR A 211 -2.41 3.00 -13.20
N ASP A 212 -2.39 4.03 -12.36
CA ASP A 212 -1.24 4.35 -11.50
C ASP A 212 -1.39 3.68 -10.12
N CYS A 213 -0.89 4.30 -9.05
CA CYS A 213 -1.00 3.76 -7.68
C CYS A 213 -2.45 3.59 -7.20
N ILE A 214 -3.41 4.31 -7.81
CA ILE A 214 -4.86 4.17 -7.58
C ILE A 214 -5.27 2.70 -7.68
N GLY A 215 -4.93 2.04 -8.80
CA GLY A 215 -5.32 0.68 -9.06
C GLY A 215 -4.60 -0.32 -8.16
N GLY A 216 -3.34 -0.03 -7.81
CA GLY A 216 -2.57 -0.82 -6.84
C GLY A 216 -3.26 -0.89 -5.48
N ILE A 217 -3.56 0.27 -4.89
CA ILE A 217 -4.21 0.37 -3.57
C ILE A 217 -5.63 -0.19 -3.60
N ALA A 218 -6.42 0.18 -4.61
CA ALA A 218 -7.80 -0.31 -4.72
C ALA A 218 -7.84 -1.84 -4.80
N GLN A 219 -6.99 -2.44 -5.65
CA GLN A 219 -6.94 -3.88 -5.80
C GLN A 219 -6.40 -4.57 -4.55
N MET A 220 -5.42 -3.97 -3.86
CA MET A 220 -4.91 -4.50 -2.60
C MET A 220 -6.02 -4.62 -1.55
N ILE A 221 -6.77 -3.54 -1.34
CA ILE A 221 -7.88 -3.51 -0.37
C ILE A 221 -8.92 -4.58 -0.74
N MET A 222 -9.29 -4.69 -2.01
CA MET A 222 -10.26 -5.68 -2.50
C MET A 222 -9.77 -7.12 -2.32
N ASP A 223 -8.54 -7.43 -2.74
CA ASP A 223 -7.96 -8.78 -2.67
C ASP A 223 -7.83 -9.26 -1.22
N ILE A 224 -7.28 -8.41 -0.35
CA ILE A 224 -7.09 -8.73 1.07
C ILE A 224 -8.44 -8.91 1.77
N SER A 225 -9.40 -8.02 1.52
CA SER A 225 -10.74 -8.13 2.11
C SER A 225 -11.44 -9.41 1.67
N ASP A 226 -11.39 -9.74 0.38
CA ASP A 226 -12.02 -10.95 -0.17
C ASP A 226 -11.36 -12.24 0.37
N LYS A 227 -10.03 -12.27 0.49
CA LYS A 227 -9.31 -13.40 1.10
C LYS A 227 -9.70 -13.59 2.56
N LEU A 228 -9.61 -12.54 3.38
CA LEU A 228 -9.92 -12.61 4.82
C LEU A 228 -11.38 -12.98 5.10
N ARG A 229 -12.29 -12.59 4.19
CA ARG A 229 -13.70 -13.00 4.23
C ARG A 229 -13.85 -14.51 4.04
N LYS A 230 -13.13 -15.09 3.07
CA LYS A 230 -13.18 -16.53 2.74
C LYS A 230 -12.50 -17.39 3.79
N ASP A 231 -11.33 -16.98 4.28
CA ASP A 231 -10.46 -17.84 5.09
C ASP A 231 -10.86 -17.92 6.57
N ARG A 232 -11.41 -16.83 7.13
CA ARG A 232 -11.52 -16.68 8.60
C ARG A 232 -12.83 -16.09 9.09
N GLY A 233 -13.79 -15.86 8.19
CA GLY A 233 -15.09 -15.28 8.54
C GLY A 233 -14.99 -13.90 9.19
N HIS A 234 -13.91 -13.15 8.94
CA HIS A 234 -13.73 -11.82 9.51
C HIS A 234 -14.86 -10.89 9.04
N SER A 235 -15.74 -10.53 9.97
CA SER A 235 -16.91 -9.68 9.70
C SER A 235 -16.50 -8.22 9.53
N SER A 236 -15.28 -7.83 9.90
CA SER A 236 -14.73 -6.50 9.64
C SER A 236 -13.22 -6.52 9.38
N VAL A 237 -12.79 -5.73 8.40
CA VAL A 237 -11.38 -5.55 8.02
C VAL A 237 -11.04 -4.06 8.09
N ASN A 238 -10.04 -3.71 8.88
CA ASN A 238 -9.57 -2.34 9.06
C ASN A 238 -8.20 -2.20 8.39
N PHE A 239 -8.01 -1.22 7.52
CA PHE A 239 -6.72 -0.93 6.91
C PHE A 239 -6.12 0.33 7.53
N ILE A 240 -4.84 0.27 7.88
CA ILE A 240 -4.03 1.44 8.23
C ILE A 240 -2.91 1.52 7.20
N ASN A 241 -3.00 2.48 6.29
CA ASN A 241 -2.03 2.65 5.21
C ASN A 241 -1.10 3.82 5.52
N LEU A 242 0.20 3.55 5.67
CA LEU A 242 1.24 4.57 5.85
C LEU A 242 1.89 4.85 4.50
N LEU A 243 1.65 6.04 3.93
CA LEU A 243 1.92 6.33 2.52
C LEU A 243 2.63 7.69 2.32
N PRO A 244 3.33 7.89 1.18
CA PRO A 244 3.94 9.17 0.86
C PRO A 244 2.88 10.24 0.53
N ARG A 245 3.12 11.49 0.94
CA ARG A 245 2.19 12.62 0.69
C ARG A 245 1.94 12.90 -0.78
N SER A 246 2.91 12.63 -1.65
CA SER A 246 2.74 12.73 -3.10
C SER A 246 1.62 11.85 -3.65
N CYS A 247 1.18 10.85 -2.88
CA CYS A 247 0.14 9.91 -3.27
C CYS A 247 -1.26 10.25 -2.72
N ILE A 248 -1.48 11.35 -1.99
CA ILE A 248 -2.77 11.69 -1.34
C ILE A 248 -3.97 11.47 -2.27
N LYS A 249 -4.01 12.20 -3.38
CA LYS A 249 -5.17 12.20 -4.29
C LYS A 249 -5.42 10.82 -4.91
N PRO A 250 -4.44 10.17 -5.57
CA PRO A 250 -4.69 8.88 -6.21
C PRO A 250 -5.00 7.75 -5.21
N VAL A 251 -4.37 7.73 -4.03
CA VAL A 251 -4.63 6.70 -3.01
C VAL A 251 -6.02 6.85 -2.42
N ASN A 252 -6.43 8.07 -2.09
CA ASN A 252 -7.75 8.33 -1.53
C ASN A 252 -8.85 7.92 -2.51
N VAL A 253 -8.71 8.29 -3.79
CA VAL A 253 -9.64 7.85 -4.85
C VAL A 253 -9.68 6.33 -4.97
N GLY A 254 -8.52 5.66 -4.94
CA GLY A 254 -8.45 4.20 -4.99
C GLY A 254 -9.11 3.52 -3.79
N SER A 255 -8.92 4.09 -2.59
CA SER A 255 -9.52 3.61 -1.35
C SER A 255 -11.04 3.79 -1.36
N GLU A 256 -11.52 4.94 -1.79
CA GLU A 256 -12.95 5.23 -1.95
C GLU A 256 -13.60 4.28 -2.97
N PHE A 257 -12.98 4.10 -4.13
CA PHE A 257 -13.46 3.13 -5.13
C PHE A 257 -13.55 1.69 -4.58
N ALA A 258 -12.53 1.26 -3.82
CA ALA A 258 -12.54 -0.07 -3.21
C ALA A 258 -13.68 -0.20 -2.19
N ILE A 259 -13.91 0.81 -1.36
CA ILE A 259 -15.01 0.85 -0.39
C ILE A 259 -16.37 0.78 -1.09
N GLU A 260 -16.62 1.59 -2.12
CA GLU A 260 -17.87 1.54 -2.89
C GLU A 260 -18.09 0.17 -3.56
N THR A 261 -17.01 -0.44 -4.05
CA THR A 261 -17.07 -1.80 -4.61
C THR A 261 -17.45 -2.82 -3.53
N LEU A 262 -16.89 -2.70 -2.33
CA LEU A 262 -17.07 -3.65 -1.24
C LEU A 262 -18.40 -3.47 -0.49
N LYS A 263 -19.02 -2.28 -0.51
CA LYS A 263 -20.36 -2.03 0.07
C LYS A 263 -21.44 -2.98 -0.44
N LYS A 264 -21.27 -3.54 -1.64
CA LYS A 264 -22.18 -4.54 -2.21
C LYS A 264 -22.21 -5.84 -1.39
N ASN A 265 -21.15 -6.11 -0.63
CA ASN A 265 -21.03 -7.27 0.23
C ASN A 265 -21.54 -6.94 1.64
N LYS A 266 -22.85 -7.11 1.88
CA LYS A 266 -23.50 -6.79 3.17
C LYS A 266 -22.96 -7.53 4.40
N ASN A 267 -22.15 -8.57 4.21
CA ASN A 267 -21.66 -9.45 5.27
C ASN A 267 -20.25 -9.10 5.77
N GLN A 268 -19.60 -8.06 5.23
CA GLN A 268 -18.27 -7.64 5.66
C GLN A 268 -18.20 -6.11 5.71
N ARG A 269 -17.76 -5.59 6.85
CA ARG A 269 -17.46 -4.15 7.00
C ARG A 269 -15.99 -3.92 6.66
N VAL A 270 -15.71 -2.88 5.89
CA VAL A 270 -14.32 -2.49 5.58
C VAL A 270 -14.12 -1.04 5.98
N SER A 271 -13.03 -0.76 6.70
CA SER A 271 -12.58 0.60 7.00
C SER A 271 -11.15 0.80 6.52
N VAL A 272 -10.81 2.00 6.07
CA VAL A 272 -9.49 2.35 5.57
C VAL A 272 -9.10 3.70 6.16
N ILE A 273 -7.97 3.75 6.85
CA ILE A 273 -7.31 4.95 7.31
C ILE A 273 -6.05 5.13 6.48
N ASN A 274 -5.99 6.17 5.65
CA ASN A 274 -4.79 6.54 4.92
C ASN A 274 -4.07 7.67 5.67
N ILE A 275 -2.79 7.45 5.97
CA ILE A 275 -1.93 8.37 6.71
C ILE A 275 -0.77 8.74 5.79
N PHE A 276 -0.64 10.03 5.52
CA PHE A 276 0.29 10.56 4.53
C PHE A 276 1.42 11.34 5.17
N PHE A 277 2.66 10.88 4.97
CA PHE A 277 3.87 11.52 5.47
C PHE A 277 4.55 12.29 4.33
N ASN A 278 5.08 13.49 4.60
CA ASN A 278 6.12 14.01 3.71
C ASN A 278 7.33 13.10 3.89
N GLY A 279 7.87 12.58 2.80
CA GLY A 279 8.84 11.48 2.87
C GLY A 279 10.04 11.64 1.95
N ILE A 280 10.36 12.87 1.53
CA ILE A 280 11.44 13.11 0.57
C ILE A 280 12.56 13.86 1.28
N GLY A 281 13.74 13.24 1.34
CA GLY A 281 14.99 13.88 1.76
C GLY A 281 15.86 13.05 2.71
N PRO A 282 17.15 13.42 2.87
CA PRO A 282 18.19 12.58 3.50
C PRO A 282 18.22 12.61 5.04
N LEU A 283 17.11 12.98 5.68
CA LEU A 283 17.14 13.33 7.10
C LEU A 283 17.36 12.14 8.04
N ARG A 284 17.77 12.50 9.27
CA ARG A 284 17.82 11.57 10.39
C ARG A 284 16.42 11.23 10.87
N GLU A 285 16.25 10.01 11.37
CA GLU A 285 14.99 9.55 11.94
C GLU A 285 14.43 10.50 13.02
N ALA A 286 15.29 10.97 13.93
CA ALA A 286 14.91 11.91 15.00
C ALA A 286 14.34 13.24 14.46
N ASP A 287 14.76 13.64 13.27
CA ASP A 287 14.35 14.90 12.64
C ASP A 287 13.21 14.68 11.63
N PHE A 288 12.87 13.44 11.30
CA PHE A 288 11.92 13.14 10.22
C PHE A 288 10.54 13.71 10.50
N TYR A 289 10.00 13.48 11.69
CA TYR A 289 8.71 14.05 12.03
C TYR A 289 8.79 15.58 12.15
N GLU A 290 9.88 16.09 12.74
CA GLU A 290 10.05 17.53 12.94
C GLU A 290 10.27 18.32 11.65
N ILE A 291 10.78 17.74 10.59
CA ILE A 291 11.09 18.48 9.36
C ILE A 291 10.13 18.09 8.23
N TYR A 292 9.74 16.82 8.14
CA TYR A 292 8.82 16.34 7.11
C TYR A 292 7.44 15.95 7.68
N GLY A 293 7.38 15.35 8.86
CA GLY A 293 6.11 14.92 9.48
C GLY A 293 5.23 16.02 10.09
N ARG A 294 5.66 17.29 10.15
CA ARG A 294 4.86 18.37 10.79
C ARG A 294 3.47 18.60 10.17
N GLU A 295 3.20 18.01 9.01
CA GLU A 295 1.89 17.98 8.40
C GLU A 295 1.51 16.55 7.94
N VAL A 296 1.50 15.58 8.85
CA VAL A 296 0.89 14.27 8.52
C VAL A 296 -0.62 14.46 8.38
N VAL A 297 -1.16 13.99 7.26
CA VAL A 297 -2.59 14.09 6.96
C VAL A 297 -3.23 12.71 6.96
N GLY A 298 -4.34 12.57 7.68
CA GLY A 298 -5.15 11.36 7.75
C GLY A 298 -6.49 11.50 7.03
N TYR A 299 -6.89 10.48 6.28
CA TYR A 299 -8.22 10.33 5.70
C TYR A 299 -8.82 8.99 6.11
N GLU A 300 -10.14 8.95 6.32
CA GLU A 300 -10.85 7.73 6.73
C GLU A 300 -12.01 7.45 5.78
N PHE A 301 -12.13 6.20 5.38
CA PHE A 301 -13.19 5.68 4.50
C PHE A 301 -13.77 4.43 5.16
N ASN A 302 -15.08 4.20 5.02
CA ASN A 302 -15.67 2.98 5.55
C ASN A 302 -16.94 2.59 4.77
N THR A 303 -17.29 1.31 4.84
CA THR A 303 -18.51 0.76 4.23
C THR A 303 -19.77 0.96 5.08
N LYS A 304 -19.75 1.81 6.13
CA LYS A 304 -20.98 2.09 6.90
C LYS A 304 -21.99 2.82 6.04
#